data_AF-A0A927VYX2-F1
#
_entry.id   AF-A0A927VYX2-F1
#
_cell.length_a   1.000
_cell.length_b   1.000
_cell.length_c   1.000
_cell.angle_alpha   90.00
_cell.angle_beta   90.00
_cell.angle_gamma   90.00
#
_symmetry.space_group_name_H-M   'P 1'
#
loop_
_entity.id
_entity.type
_entity.pdbx_description
1 polymer ?
#
loop_
_entity_poly.entity_id
_entity_poly.type
_entity_poly.pdbx_seq_one_letter_code
_entity_poly.pdbx_strand_id
1 'polypeptide(L)'
;MKEQEGMAKHRVLHGAEGIQVRFFCDLSGAAVCTIPMTGQGSREEEIRRIWQISGKNRFNYCKRCGKWVSDSMFNPDVCCCVDCIPWEEEPNYCLRCGERIEEGDRYCRHCGERLRYGEVWI
;
A
#
# COMPACT_ATOMS: atom_id res chain seq x y z
N MET A 1 -3.72 -24.50 4.02
CA MET A 1 -3.47 -23.10 3.59
C MET A 1 -3.88 -22.20 4.74
N LYS A 2 -2.97 -21.42 5.34
CA LYS A 2 -3.37 -20.45 6.37
C LYS A 2 -4.22 -19.36 5.71
N GLU A 3 -5.38 -19.07 6.27
CA GLU A 3 -6.23 -17.98 5.81
C GLU A 3 -5.43 -16.67 5.84
N GLN A 4 -5.59 -15.85 4.81
CA GLN A 4 -5.01 -14.50 4.79
C GLN A 4 -5.87 -13.63 5.71
N GLU A 5 -5.60 -13.73 7.01
CA GLU A 5 -6.34 -13.02 8.06
C GLU A 5 -5.98 -11.53 8.05
N GLY A 6 -6.99 -10.68 8.28
CA GLY A 6 -6.82 -9.23 8.42
C GLY A 6 -7.11 -8.40 7.16
N MET A 7 -6.82 -7.10 7.28
CA MET A 7 -7.00 -6.09 6.24
C MET A 7 -5.86 -5.07 6.30
N ALA A 8 -5.62 -4.36 5.20
CA ALA A 8 -4.69 -3.24 5.19
C ALA A 8 -5.12 -2.14 6.18
N LYS A 9 -4.16 -1.34 6.66
CA LYS A 9 -4.46 -0.13 7.44
C LYS A 9 -5.47 0.75 6.71
N HIS A 10 -6.42 1.32 7.44
CA HIS A 10 -7.47 2.15 6.86
C HIS A 10 -7.83 3.33 7.74
N ARG A 11 -8.49 4.31 7.14
CA ARG A 11 -9.11 5.45 7.83
C ARG A 11 -10.47 5.74 7.22
N VAL A 12 -11.42 6.11 8.07
CA VAL A 12 -12.73 6.59 7.64
C VAL A 12 -12.65 8.09 7.42
N LEU A 13 -13.14 8.53 6.27
CA LEU A 13 -13.16 9.92 5.82
C LEU A 13 -14.61 10.39 5.78
N HIS A 14 -14.84 11.61 6.28
CA HIS A 14 -16.15 12.24 6.29
C HIS A 14 -16.06 13.47 5.38
N GLY A 15 -16.87 13.52 4.32
CA GLY A 15 -16.84 14.62 3.36
C GLY A 15 -18.21 14.90 2.75
N ALA A 16 -18.26 15.88 1.85
CA ALA A 16 -19.48 16.25 1.13
C ALA A 16 -20.04 15.10 0.27
N GLU A 17 -19.18 14.20 -0.21
CA GLU A 17 -19.55 13.00 -0.97
C GLU A 17 -19.99 11.82 -0.09
N GLY A 18 -20.18 12.05 1.22
CA GLY A 18 -20.54 11.04 2.20
C GLY A 18 -19.35 10.45 2.94
N ILE A 19 -19.57 9.29 3.55
CA ILE A 19 -18.56 8.57 4.34
C ILE A 19 -17.80 7.63 3.39
N GLN A 20 -16.48 7.69 3.41
CA GLN A 20 -15.61 6.84 2.61
C GLN A 20 -14.59 6.14 3.49
N VAL A 21 -14.14 4.95 3.10
CA VAL A 21 -12.99 4.28 3.71
C VAL A 21 -11.80 4.34 2.76
N ARG A 22 -10.66 4.82 3.26
CA ARG A 22 -9.39 4.84 2.54
C ARG A 22 -8.46 3.79 3.11
N PHE A 23 -7.95 2.91 2.26
CA PHE A 23 -6.97 1.88 2.62
C PHE A 23 -5.57 2.31 2.18
N PHE A 24 -4.57 1.90 2.97
CA PHE A 24 -3.18 2.32 2.83
C PHE A 24 -2.24 1.13 2.76
N CYS A 25 -1.16 1.25 1.98
CA CYS A 25 -0.08 0.28 1.97
C CYS A 25 0.56 0.19 3.37
N ASP A 26 0.64 -1.01 3.93
CA ASP A 26 1.18 -1.21 5.29
C ASP A 26 2.68 -0.90 5.39
N LEU A 27 3.41 -0.93 4.27
CA LEU A 27 4.83 -0.64 4.19
C LEU A 27 5.12 0.83 3.93
N SER A 28 4.48 1.43 2.92
CA SER A 28 4.80 2.79 2.46
C SER A 28 3.91 3.89 3.05
N GLY A 29 2.76 3.50 3.63
CA GLY A 29 1.75 4.44 4.09
C GLY A 29 0.99 5.17 2.98
N ALA A 30 1.25 4.84 1.70
CA ALA A 30 0.55 5.43 0.58
C ALA A 30 -0.91 5.00 0.53
N ALA A 31 -1.79 5.91 0.12
CA ALA A 31 -3.18 5.58 -0.14
C ALA A 31 -3.28 4.73 -1.42
N VAL A 32 -3.93 3.57 -1.33
CA VAL A 32 -4.08 2.65 -2.46
C VAL A 32 -5.48 2.75 -3.06
N CYS A 33 -6.52 2.83 -2.23
CA CYS A 33 -7.89 3.00 -2.69
C CYS A 33 -8.75 3.75 -1.68
N THR A 34 -9.77 4.44 -2.19
CA THR A 34 -10.83 5.06 -1.39
C THR A 34 -12.16 4.55 -1.92
N ILE A 35 -13.01 4.02 -1.04
CA ILE A 35 -14.26 3.35 -1.42
C ILE A 35 -15.40 3.96 -0.57
N PRO A 36 -16.52 4.40 -1.17
CA PRO A 36 -17.66 4.92 -0.42
C PRO A 36 -18.33 3.84 0.42
N MET A 37 -18.82 4.24 1.60
CA MET A 37 -19.68 3.41 2.44
C MET A 37 -21.14 3.57 2.01
N THR A 38 -21.91 2.49 2.13
CA THR A 38 -23.36 2.44 1.87
C THR A 38 -24.20 2.61 3.13
N GLY A 39 -23.60 2.55 4.32
CA GLY A 39 -24.28 2.70 5.62
C GLY A 39 -25.03 1.44 6.07
N GLN A 40 -24.64 0.26 5.58
CA GLN A 40 -25.33 -1.01 5.84
C GLN A 40 -24.67 -1.81 6.97
N GLY A 41 -25.35 -1.92 8.11
CA GLY A 41 -24.90 -2.67 9.28
C GLY A 41 -24.04 -1.84 10.23
N SER A 42 -23.29 -2.49 11.13
CA SER A 42 -22.32 -1.76 11.94
C SER A 42 -21.16 -1.26 11.07
N ARG A 43 -20.53 -0.16 11.49
CA ARG A 43 -19.40 0.44 10.78
C ARG A 43 -18.26 -0.56 10.56
N GLU A 44 -17.94 -1.39 11.56
CA GLU A 44 -16.86 -2.37 11.46
C GLU A 44 -17.17 -3.51 10.48
N GLU A 45 -18.40 -4.04 10.52
CA GLU A 45 -18.85 -5.07 9.59
C GLU A 45 -18.86 -4.56 8.15
N GLU A 46 -19.28 -3.31 7.97
CA GLU A 46 -19.29 -2.69 6.66
C GLU A 46 -17.87 -2.49 6.11
N ILE A 47 -16.93 -2.00 6.93
CA ILE A 47 -15.52 -1.88 6.52
C ILE A 47 -14.94 -3.25 6.15
N ARG A 48 -15.22 -4.30 6.95
CA ARG A 48 -14.80 -5.68 6.61
C ARG A 48 -15.39 -6.13 5.28
N ARG A 49 -16.67 -5.85 5.02
CA ARG A 49 -17.34 -6.17 3.76
C ARG A 49 -16.69 -5.44 2.58
N ILE A 50 -16.48 -4.12 2.70
CA ILE A 50 -15.81 -3.31 1.67
C ILE A 50 -14.41 -3.85 1.39
N TRP A 51 -13.66 -4.21 2.43
CA TRP A 51 -12.36 -4.86 2.27
C TRP A 51 -12.47 -6.14 1.45
N GLN A 52 -13.33 -7.08 1.84
CA GLN A 52 -13.43 -8.38 1.14
C GLN A 52 -13.89 -8.25 -0.31
N ILE A 53 -14.81 -7.34 -0.62
CA ILE A 53 -15.43 -7.23 -1.94
C ILE A 53 -14.61 -6.35 -2.90
N SER A 54 -14.01 -5.26 -2.41
CA SER A 54 -13.48 -4.21 -3.29
C SER A 54 -12.09 -3.68 -2.89
N GLY A 55 -11.66 -3.88 -1.65
CA GLY A 55 -10.36 -3.43 -1.16
C GLY A 55 -9.25 -4.45 -1.43
N LYS A 56 -9.46 -5.70 -1.01
CA LYS A 56 -8.44 -6.74 -0.91
C LYS A 56 -7.73 -7.03 -2.23
N ASN A 57 -8.45 -7.03 -3.36
CA ASN A 57 -7.89 -7.30 -4.68
C ASN A 57 -6.99 -6.18 -5.25
N ARG A 58 -6.86 -5.06 -4.53
CA ARG A 58 -5.97 -3.94 -4.89
C ARG A 58 -4.63 -3.98 -4.17
N PHE A 59 -4.40 -5.02 -3.37
CA PHE A 59 -3.22 -5.18 -2.54
C PHE A 59 -2.58 -6.55 -2.74
N ASN A 60 -1.28 -6.62 -2.48
CA ASN A 60 -0.52 -7.86 -2.40
C ASN A 60 -0.24 -8.23 -0.95
N TYR A 61 -0.38 -9.51 -0.61
CA TYR A 61 -0.10 -10.03 0.73
C TYR A 61 1.33 -10.57 0.80
N CYS A 62 2.16 -10.02 1.68
CA CYS A 62 3.51 -10.52 1.89
C CYS A 62 3.49 -11.84 2.68
N LYS A 63 3.91 -12.94 2.05
CA LYS A 63 3.93 -14.27 2.70
C LYS A 63 4.90 -14.37 3.89
N ARG A 64 5.88 -13.46 3.98
CA ARG A 64 6.90 -13.45 5.05
C ARG A 64 6.48 -12.67 6.30
N CYS A 65 5.87 -11.49 6.15
CA CYS A 65 5.53 -10.61 7.29
C CYS A 65 4.04 -10.32 7.46
N GLY A 66 3.18 -10.78 6.55
CA GLY A 66 1.73 -10.62 6.63
C GLY A 66 1.20 -9.22 6.31
N LYS A 67 2.05 -8.27 5.91
CA LYS A 67 1.64 -6.93 5.48
C LYS A 67 0.87 -6.97 4.16
N TRP A 68 -0.16 -6.13 4.04
CA TRP A 68 -0.85 -5.82 2.78
C TRP A 68 -0.18 -4.59 2.13
N VAL A 69 0.43 -4.78 0.96
CA VAL A 69 1.24 -3.75 0.30
C VAL A 69 0.75 -3.44 -1.12
N SER A 70 1.08 -2.26 -1.65
CA SER A 70 0.79 -1.89 -3.03
C SER A 70 1.70 -2.63 -4.02
N ASP A 71 1.38 -2.56 -5.32
CA ASP A 71 2.19 -3.18 -6.38
C ASP A 71 3.64 -2.67 -6.37
N SER A 72 3.85 -1.36 -6.20
CA SER A 72 5.18 -0.74 -6.08
C SER A 72 5.99 -1.21 -4.86
N MET A 73 5.38 -1.97 -3.96
CA MET A 73 5.98 -2.45 -2.71
C MET A 73 6.13 -3.97 -2.67
N PHE A 74 5.76 -4.65 -3.75
CA PHE A 74 5.67 -6.08 -3.79
C PHE A 74 6.59 -6.64 -4.87
N ASN A 75 7.40 -7.60 -4.49
CA ASN A 75 8.13 -8.44 -5.43
C ASN A 75 7.28 -9.70 -5.73
N PRO A 76 6.66 -9.78 -6.93
CA PRO A 76 5.79 -10.90 -7.28
C PRO A 76 6.55 -12.22 -7.44
N ASP A 77 7.82 -12.18 -7.85
CA ASP A 77 8.63 -13.38 -8.12
C ASP A 77 8.85 -14.22 -6.86
N VAL A 78 8.93 -13.54 -5.71
CA VAL A 78 9.14 -14.18 -4.39
C VAL A 78 7.94 -14.01 -3.46
N CYS A 79 6.84 -13.41 -3.94
CA CYS A 79 5.62 -13.17 -3.19
C CYS A 79 5.83 -12.46 -1.83
N CYS A 80 6.77 -11.50 -1.79
CA CYS A 80 7.15 -10.77 -0.58
C CYS A 80 7.19 -9.27 -0.82
N CYS A 81 7.01 -8.47 0.24
CA CYS A 81 7.27 -7.04 0.15
C CYS A 81 8.77 -6.75 0.05
N VAL A 82 9.11 -5.60 -0.49
CA VAL A 82 10.50 -5.17 -0.76
C VAL A 82 11.34 -4.97 0.51
N ASP A 83 10.69 -4.79 1.66
CA ASP A 83 11.31 -4.75 3.00
C ASP A 83 11.75 -6.15 3.46
N CYS A 84 11.02 -7.19 3.04
CA CYS A 84 11.29 -8.59 3.37
C CYS A 84 12.30 -9.24 2.41
N ILE A 85 12.23 -8.90 1.13
CA ILE A 85 13.16 -9.34 0.09
C ILE A 85 13.41 -8.13 -0.81
N PRO A 86 14.50 -7.38 -0.59
CA PRO A 86 14.90 -6.28 -1.46
C PRO A 86 15.08 -6.78 -2.89
N TRP A 87 14.83 -5.92 -3.86
CA TRP A 87 15.16 -6.17 -5.26
C TRP A 87 16.67 -6.33 -5.42
N GLU A 88 17.09 -7.17 -6.36
CA GLU A 88 18.53 -7.32 -6.70
C GLU A 88 19.11 -6.02 -7.25
N GLU A 89 18.29 -5.21 -7.93
CA GLU A 89 18.61 -3.85 -8.38
C GLU A 89 17.70 -2.83 -7.67
N GLU A 90 18.27 -1.69 -7.22
CA GLU A 90 17.48 -0.64 -6.57
C GLU A 90 16.39 -0.12 -7.52
N PRO A 91 15.10 -0.14 -7.13
CA PRO A 91 14.03 0.27 -8.02
C PRO A 91 14.11 1.76 -8.34
N ASN A 92 13.99 2.14 -9.61
CA ASN A 92 14.02 3.55 -10.05
C ASN A 92 12.65 4.24 -9.98
N TYR A 93 11.81 3.90 -9.02
CA TYR A 93 10.53 4.57 -8.77
C TYR A 93 10.39 4.95 -7.30
N CYS A 94 9.48 5.84 -6.93
CA CYS A 94 9.21 6.21 -5.56
C CYS A 94 8.39 5.11 -4.92
N LEU A 95 8.95 4.51 -3.89
CA LEU A 95 8.25 3.54 -3.06
C LEU A 95 6.87 4.02 -2.59
N ARG A 96 6.73 5.28 -2.19
CA ARG A 96 5.44 5.78 -1.70
C ARG A 96 4.40 5.94 -2.81
N CYS A 97 4.70 6.70 -3.87
CA CYS A 97 3.67 7.08 -4.85
C CYS A 97 3.75 6.35 -6.19
N GLY A 98 4.82 5.59 -6.46
CA GLY A 98 5.05 4.89 -7.71
C GLY A 98 5.68 5.74 -8.82
N GLU A 99 5.87 7.05 -8.63
CA GLU A 99 6.48 7.94 -9.63
C GLU A 99 7.92 7.55 -9.96
N ARG A 100 8.36 7.66 -11.22
CA ARG A 100 9.76 7.37 -11.57
C ARG A 100 10.72 8.35 -10.88
N ILE A 101 11.82 7.84 -10.32
CA ILE A 101 12.88 8.65 -9.71
C ILE A 101 14.11 8.70 -10.63
N GLU A 102 14.86 9.80 -10.55
CA GLU A 102 16.15 9.94 -11.24
C GLU A 102 17.31 9.63 -10.29
N GLU A 103 18.44 9.24 -10.86
CA GLU A 103 19.66 8.98 -10.11
C GLU A 103 20.09 10.25 -9.34
N GLY A 104 20.37 10.10 -8.05
CA GLY A 104 20.73 11.21 -7.16
C GLY A 104 19.55 11.96 -6.52
N ASP A 105 18.29 11.60 -6.84
CA ASP A 105 17.14 12.14 -6.12
C ASP A 105 17.18 11.67 -4.65
N ARG A 106 17.15 12.61 -3.70
CA ARG A 106 17.01 12.30 -2.26
C ARG A 106 15.55 12.30 -1.78
N TYR A 107 14.67 12.94 -2.55
CA TYR A 107 13.24 13.07 -2.26
C TYR A 107 12.44 12.89 -3.55
N CYS A 108 11.27 12.27 -3.46
CA CYS A 108 10.38 12.12 -4.59
C CYS A 108 9.84 13.49 -5.03
N ARG A 109 10.11 13.87 -6.28
CA ARG A 109 9.66 15.13 -6.88
C ARG A 109 8.13 15.25 -6.99
N HIS A 110 7.41 14.13 -6.99
CA HIS A 110 5.94 14.12 -7.05
C HIS A 110 5.26 14.17 -5.68
N CYS A 111 5.72 13.37 -4.71
CA CYS A 111 5.02 13.23 -3.43
C CYS A 111 5.79 13.72 -2.19
N GLY A 112 7.04 14.18 -2.36
CA GLY A 112 7.89 14.75 -1.31
C GLY A 112 8.51 13.73 -0.34
N GLU A 113 8.25 12.43 -0.50
CA GLU A 113 8.78 11.39 0.38
C GLU A 113 10.30 11.26 0.23
N ARG A 114 11.03 11.07 1.34
CA ARG A 114 12.46 10.74 1.29
C ARG A 114 12.65 9.38 0.63
N LEU A 115 13.50 9.32 -0.39
CA LEU A 115 13.81 8.07 -1.09
C LEU A 115 14.72 7.22 -0.21
N ARG A 116 14.47 5.90 -0.18
CA ARG A 116 15.21 4.94 0.66
C ARG A 116 16.40 4.30 -0.07
N TYR A 117 16.57 4.62 -1.35
CA TYR A 117 17.60 4.14 -2.28
C TYR A 117 17.91 5.27 -3.26
N GLY A 118 19.08 5.25 -3.90
CA GLY A 118 19.64 6.36 -4.68
C GLY A 118 20.84 7.08 -4.03
N GLU A 119 21.26 6.67 -2.83
CA GLU A 119 22.56 7.06 -2.25
C GLU A 119 23.56 5.95 -2.60
N VAL A 120 24.22 6.06 -3.76
CA VAL A 120 25.40 5.23 -4.06
C VAL A 120 26.52 5.71 -3.15
N TRP A 121 26.80 4.97 -2.07
CA TRP A 121 28.02 5.16 -1.30
C TRP A 121 29.17 4.60 -2.15
N ILE A 122 29.94 5.51 -2.74
CA ILE A 122 31.22 5.21 -3.41
C ILE A 122 32.24 4.79 -2.35
#